data_AF-A0A932J5U3-F1
#
_entry.id   AF-A0A932J5U3-F1
#
_cell.length_a   1.000
_cell.length_b   1.000
_cell.length_c   1.000
_cell.angle_alpha   90.00
_cell.angle_beta   90.00
_cell.angle_gamma   90.00
#
_symmetry.space_group_name_H-M   'P 1'
#
loop_
_entity.id
_entity.type
_entity.pdbx_description
1 polymer ?
#
loop_
_entity_poly.entity_id
_entity_poly.type
_entity_poly.pdbx_seq_one_letter_code
_entity_poly.pdbx_strand_id
1 'polypeptide(L)'
;MNHAPPVAARPAPAQLRPASLDSTSLATPQAAATLLSPTSRFAPTVRRLVILIPDADTDESLLARQIWSMASRRELSVLLLGLSRNAGSGPRARRRLATLAALARDKTVHVEIKLEIGADWLQALRSIHRYSDLIVCHAEQHLAQWGMRRKPLSHWIARELNESVCVLTDFYPHLPPDHVNPASRLIAGAVPFLILFGFTALQILIHQMTRGTASIILMSASVLIEYSLIGAWHFLIN
;
A
#
# COMPACT_ATOMS: atom_id res chain seq x y z
N MET A 1 70.25 -1.46 32.97
CA MET A 1 69.89 -2.79 33.49
C MET A 1 68.63 -2.62 34.31
N ASN A 2 67.45 -2.87 33.72
CA ASN A 2 66.16 -2.74 34.38
C ASN A 2 65.48 -4.12 34.39
N HIS A 3 65.32 -4.68 35.58
CA HIS A 3 64.59 -5.92 35.84
C HIS A 3 63.09 -5.69 35.64
N ALA A 4 62.48 -6.41 34.69
CA ALA A 4 61.03 -6.51 34.57
C ALA A 4 60.49 -7.65 35.46
N PRO A 5 59.40 -7.45 36.21
CA PRO A 5 58.79 -8.47 37.05
C PRO A 5 57.93 -9.48 36.27
N PRO A 6 57.64 -10.67 36.85
CA PRO A 6 56.97 -11.78 36.18
C PRO A 6 55.47 -11.54 35.99
N VAL A 7 54.99 -11.83 34.78
CA VAL A 7 53.57 -11.77 34.38
C VAL A 7 52.81 -12.95 35.00
N ALA A 8 51.83 -12.65 35.86
CA ALA A 8 50.94 -13.63 36.47
C ALA A 8 50.00 -14.26 35.43
N ALA A 9 49.87 -15.59 35.49
CA ALA A 9 49.04 -16.38 34.60
C ALA A 9 47.54 -16.06 34.80
N ARG A 10 46.86 -15.79 33.68
CA ARG A 10 45.44 -15.46 33.61
C ARG A 10 44.61 -16.76 33.66
N PRO A 11 43.64 -16.92 34.57
CA PRO A 11 42.81 -18.12 34.65
C PRO A 11 41.89 -18.24 33.44
N ALA A 12 41.73 -19.47 32.97
CA ALA A 12 40.90 -19.84 31.81
C ALA A 12 39.41 -19.51 32.07
N PRO A 13 38.68 -18.96 31.07
CA PRO A 13 37.26 -18.72 31.20
C PRO A 13 36.49 -20.04 31.25
N ALA A 14 35.64 -20.17 32.26
CA ALA A 14 34.68 -21.25 32.41
C ALA A 14 33.78 -21.33 31.16
N GLN A 15 33.78 -22.49 30.50
CA GLN A 15 32.87 -22.79 29.42
C GLN A 15 31.42 -22.84 29.95
N LEU A 16 30.66 -21.78 29.67
CA LEU A 16 29.21 -21.79 29.80
C LEU A 16 28.62 -22.74 28.75
N ARG A 17 27.97 -23.79 29.22
CA ARG A 17 27.08 -24.66 28.44
C ARG A 17 26.09 -23.82 27.65
N PRO A 18 25.94 -24.01 26.32
CA PRO A 18 24.85 -23.40 25.58
C PRO A 18 23.53 -24.00 26.05
N ALA A 19 22.65 -23.15 26.59
CA ALA A 19 21.25 -23.46 26.73
C ALA A 19 20.70 -23.78 25.35
N SER A 20 20.16 -24.98 25.18
CA SER A 20 19.38 -25.42 24.04
C SER A 20 18.19 -24.47 23.86
N LEU A 21 18.34 -23.50 22.98
CA LEU A 21 17.25 -22.70 22.45
C LEU A 21 16.44 -23.59 21.53
N ASP A 22 15.25 -23.94 22.01
CA ASP A 22 14.21 -24.59 21.25
C ASP A 22 14.06 -23.90 19.89
N SER A 23 14.29 -24.70 18.85
CA SER A 23 14.08 -24.31 17.47
C SER A 23 12.58 -24.30 17.20
N THR A 24 11.86 -23.32 17.75
CA THR A 24 10.53 -22.97 17.23
C THR A 24 10.75 -22.36 15.86
N SER A 25 10.76 -23.24 14.86
CA SER A 25 10.73 -22.93 13.44
C SER A 25 9.54 -22.02 13.18
N LEU A 26 9.78 -20.71 13.19
CA LEU A 26 8.91 -19.73 12.57
C LEU A 26 8.90 -20.07 11.08
N ALA A 27 7.90 -20.85 10.68
CA ALA A 27 7.53 -21.03 9.30
C ALA A 27 7.37 -19.63 8.71
N THR A 28 8.39 -19.19 7.98
CA THR A 28 8.35 -17.90 7.29
C THR A 28 7.26 -18.05 6.24
N PRO A 29 6.19 -17.23 6.26
CA PRO A 29 5.16 -17.29 5.23
C PRO A 29 5.84 -17.01 3.89
N GLN A 30 5.97 -18.07 3.09
CA GLN A 30 6.62 -18.00 1.78
C GLN A 30 5.58 -17.48 0.79
N ALA A 31 5.66 -16.18 0.50
CA ALA A 31 4.78 -15.52 -0.46
C ALA A 31 4.71 -16.30 -1.78
N ALA A 32 3.50 -16.64 -2.22
CA ALA A 32 3.26 -17.41 -3.43
C ALA A 32 3.23 -16.48 -4.66
N ALA A 33 3.93 -16.89 -5.73
CA ALA A 33 3.87 -16.21 -7.02
C ALA A 33 3.02 -17.06 -7.97
N THR A 34 1.91 -16.51 -8.46
CA THR A 34 1.06 -17.16 -9.46
C THR A 34 1.26 -16.51 -10.81
N LEU A 35 1.56 -17.30 -11.84
CA LEU A 35 1.80 -16.80 -13.19
C LEU A 35 0.52 -16.94 -14.03
N LEU A 36 -0.03 -15.83 -14.46
CA LEU A 36 -1.14 -15.76 -15.42
C LEU A 36 -0.54 -15.59 -16.82
N SER A 37 -0.43 -16.69 -17.56
CA SER A 37 0.01 -16.65 -18.96
C SER A 37 -1.19 -16.61 -19.90
N PRO A 38 -1.31 -15.62 -20.80
CA PRO A 38 -2.19 -15.74 -21.93
C PRO A 38 -1.68 -16.86 -22.84
N THR A 39 -2.60 -17.72 -23.27
CA THR A 39 -2.38 -18.92 -24.08
C THR A 39 -1.59 -18.59 -25.36
N SER A 40 -0.26 -18.72 -25.36
CA SER A 40 0.53 -18.69 -26.62
C SER A 40 1.83 -19.51 -26.53
N ARG A 41 2.16 -20.13 -27.65
CA ARG A 41 2.99 -21.35 -27.82
C ARG A 41 4.51 -21.14 -27.83
N PHE A 42 4.99 -19.98 -27.40
CA PHE A 42 6.43 -19.70 -27.29
C PHE A 42 6.66 -18.89 -26.03
N ALA A 43 7.43 -19.42 -25.07
CA ALA A 43 7.80 -18.67 -23.87
C ALA A 43 8.76 -17.55 -24.28
N PRO A 44 8.35 -16.27 -24.27
CA PRO A 44 9.26 -15.19 -24.62
C PRO A 44 10.41 -15.15 -23.62
N THR A 45 11.63 -14.93 -24.11
CA THR A 45 12.79 -14.71 -23.25
C THR A 45 12.60 -13.40 -22.50
N VAL A 46 12.11 -13.47 -21.27
CA VAL A 46 11.94 -12.30 -20.40
C VAL A 46 13.30 -11.64 -20.14
N ARG A 47 13.41 -10.33 -20.41
CA ARG A 47 14.65 -9.55 -20.20
C ARG A 47 14.54 -8.48 -19.11
N ARG A 48 13.30 -8.05 -18.84
CA ARG A 48 13.02 -6.98 -17.88
C ARG A 48 11.80 -7.31 -17.06
N LEU A 49 11.88 -7.01 -15.76
CA LEU A 49 10.83 -7.16 -14.78
C LEU A 49 10.23 -5.79 -14.49
N VAL A 50 8.94 -5.60 -14.78
CA VAL A 50 8.24 -4.34 -14.51
C VAL A 50 7.34 -4.55 -13.31
N ILE A 51 7.66 -3.92 -12.18
CA ILE A 51 6.99 -4.17 -10.89
C ILE A 51 6.14 -2.97 -10.51
N LEU A 52 4.85 -3.21 -10.30
CA LEU A 52 3.89 -2.17 -9.95
C LEU A 52 3.88 -1.95 -8.44
N ILE A 53 4.38 -0.81 -7.99
CA ILE A 53 4.45 -0.44 -6.57
C ILE A 53 3.24 0.46 -6.23
N PRO A 54 2.28 -0.01 -5.43
CA PRO A 54 1.13 0.80 -5.02
C PRO A 54 1.55 1.85 -3.99
N ASP A 55 0.83 2.97 -3.90
CA ASP A 55 1.01 3.99 -2.85
C ASP A 55 0.35 3.56 -1.52
N ALA A 56 0.84 2.46 -0.94
CA ALA A 56 0.38 1.90 0.35
C ALA A 56 1.58 1.40 1.16
N ASP A 57 1.55 1.51 2.49
CA ASP A 57 2.67 1.09 3.34
C ASP A 57 2.91 -0.42 3.29
N THR A 58 4.17 -0.81 3.16
CA THR A 58 4.63 -2.21 3.12
C THR A 58 5.93 -2.39 3.85
N ASP A 59 6.22 -3.62 4.23
CA ASP A 59 7.59 -4.05 4.49
C ASP A 59 8.43 -3.98 3.21
N GLU A 60 9.15 -2.86 3.04
CA GLU A 60 10.02 -2.60 1.90
C GLU A 60 11.16 -3.63 1.82
N SER A 61 11.62 -4.15 2.96
CA SER A 61 12.68 -5.15 3.06
C SER A 61 12.24 -6.49 2.47
N LEU A 62 11.05 -6.97 2.85
CA LEU A 62 10.49 -8.22 2.35
C LEU A 62 10.24 -8.12 0.84
N LEU A 63 9.64 -7.01 0.40
CA LEU A 63 9.41 -6.75 -1.02
C LEU A 63 10.72 -6.69 -1.81
N ALA A 64 11.71 -5.92 -1.35
CA ALA A 64 13.00 -5.83 -2.01
C ALA A 64 13.71 -7.19 -2.12
N ARG A 65 13.65 -8.02 -1.06
CA ARG A 65 14.19 -9.38 -1.09
C ARG A 65 13.51 -10.26 -2.12
N GLN A 66 12.19 -10.17 -2.25
CA GLN A 66 11.45 -10.90 -3.28
C GLN A 66 11.85 -10.44 -4.68
N ILE A 67 11.90 -9.12 -4.91
CA ILE A 67 12.33 -8.52 -6.17
C ILE A 67 13.72 -9.03 -6.57
N TRP A 68 14.68 -8.95 -5.64
CA TRP A 68 16.02 -9.44 -5.84
C TRP A 68 16.05 -10.94 -6.15
N SER A 69 15.28 -11.76 -5.43
CA SER A 69 15.23 -13.22 -5.67
C SER A 69 14.68 -13.61 -7.05
N MET A 70 13.75 -12.82 -7.59
CA MET A 70 13.20 -13.01 -8.94
C MET A 70 14.20 -12.56 -10.01
N ALA A 71 14.86 -11.43 -9.78
CA ALA A 71 15.76 -10.82 -10.75
C ALA A 71 17.13 -11.52 -10.83
N SER A 72 17.73 -11.84 -9.69
CA SER A 72 19.09 -12.40 -9.58
C SER A 72 19.27 -13.73 -10.31
N ARG A 73 18.26 -14.62 -10.30
CA ARG A 73 18.34 -15.95 -10.94
C ARG A 73 18.51 -15.90 -12.46
N ARG A 74 18.13 -14.79 -13.08
CA ARG A 74 18.08 -14.62 -14.55
C ARG A 74 18.72 -13.32 -15.01
N GLU A 75 19.44 -12.62 -14.11
CA GLU A 75 20.07 -11.32 -14.37
C GLU A 75 19.11 -10.32 -15.03
N LEU A 76 17.84 -10.32 -14.59
CA LEU A 76 16.82 -9.46 -15.18
C LEU A 76 17.04 -8.02 -14.74
N SER A 77 16.88 -7.09 -15.69
CA SER A 77 16.72 -5.67 -15.36
C SER A 77 15.37 -5.44 -14.68
N VAL A 78 15.34 -4.61 -13.64
CA VAL A 78 14.12 -4.32 -12.87
C VAL A 78 13.72 -2.87 -13.08
N LEU A 79 12.44 -2.64 -13.37
CA LEU A 79 11.82 -1.33 -13.41
C LEU A 79 10.72 -1.27 -12.35
N LEU A 80 10.92 -0.45 -11.32
CA LEU A 80 9.90 -0.17 -10.32
C LEU A 80 9.02 0.99 -10.80
N LEU A 81 7.75 0.71 -11.09
CA LEU A 81 6.78 1.70 -11.51
C LEU A 81 5.85 2.04 -10.34
N GLY A 82 5.91 3.27 -9.87
CA GLY A 82 4.94 3.82 -8.93
C GLY A 82 3.94 4.74 -9.62
N LEU A 83 2.73 4.80 -9.08
CA LEU A 83 1.72 5.81 -9.44
C LEU A 83 1.39 6.68 -8.25
N SER A 84 1.28 7.97 -8.50
CA SER A 84 0.78 8.96 -7.55
C SER A 84 -0.44 9.68 -8.14
N ARG A 85 -1.53 9.76 -7.37
CA ARG A 85 -2.78 10.38 -7.83
C ARG A 85 -2.69 11.91 -7.92
N ASN A 86 -1.84 12.53 -7.09
CA ASN A 86 -1.72 13.98 -6.99
C ASN A 86 -0.25 14.37 -6.81
N ALA A 87 0.11 15.59 -7.22
CA ALA A 87 1.47 16.09 -7.05
C ALA A 87 1.94 16.11 -5.58
N GLY A 88 0.99 16.18 -4.63
CA GLY A 88 1.26 16.17 -3.20
C GLY A 88 1.82 14.85 -2.65
N SER A 89 1.38 13.68 -3.14
CA SER A 89 1.90 12.38 -2.67
C SER A 89 3.20 11.94 -3.38
N GLY A 90 3.57 12.63 -4.47
CA GLY A 90 4.75 12.34 -5.28
C GLY A 90 6.07 12.18 -4.51
N PRO A 91 6.43 13.08 -3.57
CA PRO A 91 7.67 12.95 -2.80
C PRO A 91 7.74 11.67 -1.95
N ARG A 92 6.62 11.26 -1.33
CA ARG A 92 6.53 10.03 -0.54
C ARG A 92 6.73 8.81 -1.43
N ALA A 93 5.98 8.74 -2.53
CA ALA A 93 6.10 7.65 -3.49
C ALA A 93 7.52 7.54 -4.08
N ARG A 94 8.14 8.68 -4.43
CA ARG A 94 9.51 8.72 -4.95
C ARG A 94 10.53 8.23 -3.91
N ARG A 95 10.41 8.65 -2.65
CA ARG A 95 11.28 8.18 -1.57
C ARG A 95 11.17 6.66 -1.42
N ARG A 96 9.95 6.12 -1.38
CA ARG A 96 9.72 4.68 -1.28
C ARG A 96 10.30 3.89 -2.45
N LEU A 97 10.08 4.35 -3.68
CA LEU A 97 10.70 3.73 -4.86
C LEU A 97 12.23 3.73 -4.78
N ALA A 98 12.82 4.84 -4.33
CA ALA A 98 14.27 4.95 -4.14
C ALA A 98 14.78 3.99 -3.07
N THR A 99 14.07 3.85 -1.94
CA THR A 99 14.44 2.88 -0.88
C THR A 99 14.36 1.45 -1.39
N LEU A 100 13.26 1.07 -2.06
CA LEU A 100 13.13 -0.26 -2.65
C LEU A 100 14.22 -0.54 -3.68
N ALA A 101 14.54 0.43 -4.53
CA ALA A 101 15.61 0.28 -5.50
C ALA A 101 16.98 0.11 -4.85
N ALA A 102 17.25 0.86 -3.77
CA ALA A 102 18.50 0.72 -3.01
C ALA A 102 18.60 -0.66 -2.33
N LEU A 103 17.50 -1.17 -1.76
CA LEU A 103 17.47 -2.47 -1.09
C LEU A 103 17.53 -3.66 -2.06
N ALA A 104 16.93 -3.53 -3.25
CA ALA A 104 16.88 -4.60 -4.24
C ALA A 104 18.11 -4.65 -5.15
N ARG A 105 18.88 -3.56 -5.23
CA ARG A 105 20.07 -3.47 -6.09
C ARG A 105 21.23 -4.27 -5.51
N ASP A 106 21.90 -5.00 -6.39
CA ASP A 106 23.14 -5.71 -6.11
C ASP A 106 24.04 -5.65 -7.36
N LYS A 107 25.24 -6.21 -7.31
CA LYS A 107 26.21 -6.22 -8.43
C LYS A 107 25.64 -6.82 -9.72
N THR A 108 24.67 -7.73 -9.62
CA THR A 108 24.07 -8.46 -10.75
C THR A 108 22.67 -7.96 -11.13
N VAL A 109 22.05 -7.12 -10.31
CA VAL A 109 20.65 -6.69 -10.50
C VAL A 109 20.60 -5.18 -10.70
N HIS A 110 20.31 -4.75 -11.93
CA HIS A 110 20.07 -3.35 -12.26
C HIS A 110 18.62 -2.97 -11.95
N VAL A 111 18.43 -1.91 -11.15
CA VAL A 111 17.11 -1.44 -10.73
C VAL A 111 16.93 0.03 -11.13
N GLU A 112 15.90 0.27 -11.94
CA GLU A 112 15.42 1.58 -12.37
C GLU A 112 14.10 1.92 -11.65
N ILE A 113 13.86 3.21 -11.45
CA ILE A 113 12.62 3.71 -10.84
C ILE A 113 11.91 4.66 -11.81
N LYS A 114 10.59 4.56 -11.86
CA LYS A 114 9.75 5.50 -12.58
C LYS A 114 8.50 5.81 -11.77
N LEU A 115 8.19 7.10 -11.64
CA LEU A 115 6.98 7.58 -10.97
C LEU A 115 6.16 8.36 -11.98
N GLU A 116 4.91 7.94 -12.17
CA GLU A 116 3.94 8.63 -13.01
C GLU A 116 2.89 9.32 -12.13
N ILE A 117 2.56 10.57 -12.43
CA ILE A 117 1.64 11.40 -11.64
C ILE A 117 0.35 11.63 -12.44
N GLY A 118 -0.80 11.32 -11.84
CA GLY A 118 -2.12 11.54 -12.46
C GLY A 118 -2.47 10.57 -13.59
N ALA A 119 -1.59 9.62 -13.92
CA ALA A 119 -1.85 8.58 -14.90
C ALA A 119 -2.61 7.39 -14.29
N ASP A 120 -3.34 6.66 -15.13
CA ASP A 120 -3.82 5.32 -14.80
C ASP A 120 -2.71 4.29 -15.06
N TRP A 121 -2.76 3.14 -14.37
CA TRP A 121 -1.82 2.03 -14.53
C TRP A 121 -1.69 1.60 -15.97
N LEU A 122 -2.77 1.59 -16.75
CA LEU A 122 -2.70 1.24 -18.16
C LEU A 122 -1.92 2.23 -18.99
N GLN A 123 -2.18 3.53 -18.78
CA GLN A 123 -1.52 4.57 -19.54
C GLN A 123 -0.03 4.58 -19.22
N ALA A 124 0.30 4.45 -17.93
CA ALA A 124 1.67 4.34 -17.46
C ALA A 124 2.36 3.10 -18.07
N LEU A 125 1.73 1.92 -18.01
CA LEU A 125 2.25 0.69 -18.60
C LEU A 125 2.42 0.79 -20.12
N ARG A 126 1.41 1.26 -20.85
CA ARG A 126 1.49 1.45 -22.31
C ARG A 126 2.66 2.35 -22.72
N SER A 127 2.99 3.36 -21.91
CA SER A 127 4.11 4.28 -22.21
C SER A 127 5.49 3.64 -22.04
N ILE A 128 5.61 2.56 -21.27
CA ILE A 128 6.89 1.92 -20.94
C ILE A 128 7.05 0.50 -21.46
N HIS A 129 5.95 -0.13 -21.83
CA HIS A 129 5.88 -1.54 -22.20
C HIS A 129 6.80 -1.83 -23.37
N ARG A 130 7.60 -2.87 -23.22
CA ARG A 130 8.46 -3.42 -24.27
C ARG A 130 8.13 -4.88 -24.47
N TYR A 131 8.28 -5.33 -25.71
CA TYR A 131 8.28 -6.74 -26.03
C TYR A 131 9.34 -7.44 -25.17
N SER A 132 8.97 -8.50 -24.44
CA SER A 132 9.77 -9.23 -23.41
C SER A 132 9.77 -8.70 -21.96
N ASP A 133 8.87 -7.77 -21.64
CA ASP A 133 8.63 -7.39 -20.24
C ASP A 133 7.77 -8.42 -19.52
N LEU A 134 8.18 -8.82 -18.32
CA LEU A 134 7.31 -9.53 -17.38
C LEU A 134 6.72 -8.52 -16.40
N ILE A 135 5.41 -8.35 -16.43
CA ILE A 135 4.70 -7.45 -15.53
C ILE A 135 4.42 -8.19 -14.22
N VAL A 136 4.87 -7.62 -13.11
CA VAL A 136 4.62 -8.11 -11.77
C VAL A 136 3.68 -7.15 -11.06
N CYS A 137 2.53 -7.65 -10.65
CA CYS A 137 1.55 -6.91 -9.86
C CYS A 137 1.27 -7.65 -8.56
N HIS A 138 0.79 -6.91 -7.57
CA HIS A 138 0.34 -7.50 -6.32
C HIS A 138 -1.12 -7.94 -6.42
N ALA A 139 -1.48 -9.08 -5.82
CA ALA A 139 -2.84 -9.62 -5.86
C ALA A 139 -3.85 -8.65 -5.25
N GLU A 140 -3.41 -7.89 -4.26
CA GLU A 140 -4.19 -6.94 -3.47
C GLU A 140 -4.40 -5.60 -4.21
N GLN A 141 -3.78 -5.41 -5.38
CA GLN A 141 -3.97 -4.20 -6.18
C GLN A 141 -5.27 -4.25 -6.98
N HIS A 142 -6.14 -3.29 -6.70
CA HIS A 142 -7.42 -3.11 -7.38
C HIS A 142 -7.48 -1.78 -8.11
N LEU A 143 -8.04 -1.80 -9.33
CA LEU A 143 -8.39 -0.58 -10.06
C LEU A 143 -9.68 0.00 -9.47
N ALA A 144 -9.61 1.21 -8.93
CA ALA A 144 -10.77 1.97 -8.52
C ALA A 144 -11.44 2.59 -9.75
N GLN A 145 -12.29 1.82 -10.43
CA GLN A 145 -13.10 2.37 -11.52
C GLN A 145 -14.31 3.10 -10.93
N TRP A 146 -14.54 4.34 -11.35
CA TRP A 146 -15.60 5.21 -10.86
C TRP A 146 -16.96 4.51 -10.94
N GLY A 147 -17.60 4.25 -9.79
CA GLY A 147 -18.95 3.70 -9.70
C GLY A 147 -19.14 2.19 -9.94
N MET A 148 -18.10 1.42 -10.26
CA MET A 148 -18.22 -0.02 -10.58
C MET A 148 -17.37 -0.92 -9.68
N ARG A 149 -17.73 -2.21 -9.60
CA ARG A 149 -17.00 -3.22 -8.82
C ARG A 149 -15.53 -3.23 -9.24
N ARG A 150 -14.63 -3.03 -8.26
CA ARG A 150 -13.18 -3.06 -8.43
C ARG A 150 -12.75 -4.43 -8.97
N LYS A 151 -12.13 -4.46 -10.15
CA LYS A 151 -11.54 -5.68 -10.74
C LYS A 151 -10.07 -5.78 -10.33
N PRO A 152 -9.54 -7.01 -10.14
CA PRO A 152 -8.12 -7.19 -9.87
C PRO A 152 -7.30 -6.67 -11.04
N LEU A 153 -6.27 -5.88 -10.74
CA LEU A 153 -5.41 -5.24 -11.75
C LEU A 153 -4.77 -6.28 -12.68
N SER A 154 -4.40 -7.44 -12.12
CA SER A 154 -3.79 -8.56 -12.83
C SER A 154 -4.61 -9.05 -14.04
N HIS A 155 -5.90 -9.32 -13.84
CA HIS A 155 -6.79 -9.80 -14.91
C HIS A 155 -6.97 -8.74 -16.00
N TRP A 156 -7.00 -7.47 -15.61
CA TRP A 156 -7.23 -6.40 -16.57
C TRP A 156 -5.98 -6.09 -17.40
N ILE A 157 -4.79 -6.09 -16.78
CA ILE A 157 -3.51 -6.03 -17.50
C ILE A 157 -3.37 -7.20 -18.46
N ALA A 158 -3.61 -8.44 -18.00
CA ALA A 158 -3.47 -9.63 -18.84
C ALA A 158 -4.39 -9.57 -20.07
N ARG A 159 -5.61 -9.04 -19.91
CA ARG A 159 -6.57 -8.91 -21.01
C ARG A 159 -6.20 -7.80 -22.00
N GLU A 160 -5.76 -6.65 -21.49
CA GLU A 160 -5.58 -5.44 -22.30
C GLU A 160 -4.20 -5.37 -22.97
N LEU A 161 -3.16 -5.88 -22.29
CA LEU A 161 -1.80 -5.92 -22.82
C LEU A 161 -1.50 -7.24 -23.53
N ASN A 162 -2.29 -8.29 -23.31
CA ASN A 162 -2.09 -9.65 -23.85
C ASN A 162 -0.70 -10.23 -23.52
N GLU A 163 -0.19 -9.90 -22.33
CA GLU A 163 1.16 -10.26 -21.87
C GLU A 163 1.09 -11.10 -20.59
N SER A 164 2.18 -11.82 -20.30
CA SER A 164 2.30 -12.61 -19.07
C SER A 164 2.35 -11.69 -17.85
N VAL A 165 1.45 -11.92 -16.89
CA VAL A 165 1.39 -11.20 -15.63
C VAL A 165 1.71 -12.14 -14.49
N CYS A 166 2.70 -11.79 -13.68
CA CYS A 166 3.00 -12.49 -12.44
C CYS A 166 2.32 -11.76 -11.28
N VAL A 167 1.55 -12.52 -10.50
CA VAL A 167 0.85 -12.00 -9.33
C VAL A 167 1.58 -12.44 -8.07
N LEU A 168 2.01 -11.46 -7.27
CA LEU A 168 2.58 -11.67 -5.94
C LEU A 168 1.47 -11.57 -4.89
N THR A 169 1.34 -12.58 -4.03
CA THR A 169 0.40 -12.58 -2.88
C THR A 169 1.13 -12.30 -1.57
N ASP A 170 0.39 -11.86 -0.56
CA ASP A 170 0.79 -11.82 0.87
C ASP A 170 1.81 -10.72 1.24
N PHE A 171 2.05 -9.76 0.35
CA PHE A 171 2.90 -8.59 0.65
C PHE A 171 2.13 -7.46 1.34
N TYR A 172 0.80 -7.51 1.27
CA TYR A 172 -0.11 -6.47 1.74
C TYR A 172 -1.21 -7.05 2.64
N PRO A 173 -0.87 -7.74 3.75
CA PRO A 173 -1.87 -8.33 4.64
C PRO A 173 -2.76 -7.28 5.33
N HIS A 174 -2.29 -6.04 5.39
CA HIS A 174 -2.99 -4.90 5.99
C HIS A 174 -3.54 -3.91 4.96
N LEU A 175 -3.52 -4.24 3.65
CA LEU A 175 -4.44 -3.55 2.77
C LEU A 175 -5.83 -3.87 3.30
N PRO A 176 -6.62 -2.87 3.74
CA PRO A 176 -7.91 -3.12 4.32
C PRO A 176 -8.65 -4.07 3.37
N PRO A 177 -9.06 -5.27 3.81
CA PRO A 177 -9.93 -6.08 3.00
C PRO A 177 -11.14 -5.20 2.71
N ASP A 178 -11.30 -4.82 1.44
CA ASP A 178 -12.16 -3.73 1.00
C ASP A 178 -13.65 -4.17 1.02
N HIS A 179 -14.02 -4.96 2.03
CA HIS A 179 -15.36 -5.22 2.53
C HIS A 179 -15.83 -4.07 3.43
N VAL A 180 -15.50 -2.82 3.07
CA VAL A 180 -16.37 -1.71 3.46
C VAL A 180 -17.69 -1.93 2.74
N ASN A 181 -18.62 -2.56 3.45
CA ASN A 181 -19.97 -2.80 2.98
C ASN A 181 -20.48 -1.55 2.26
N PRO A 182 -20.99 -1.64 1.02
CA PRO A 182 -21.48 -0.46 0.31
C PRO A 182 -22.54 0.30 1.14
N ALA A 183 -23.26 -0.43 2.00
CA ALA A 183 -24.15 0.13 3.02
C ALA A 183 -23.44 1.07 4.00
N SER A 184 -22.25 0.75 4.53
CA SER A 184 -21.55 1.63 5.47
C SER A 184 -21.09 2.92 4.81
N ARG A 185 -20.76 2.90 3.50
CA ARG A 185 -20.41 4.10 2.73
C ARG A 185 -21.63 4.99 2.46
N LEU A 186 -22.79 4.38 2.20
CA LEU A 186 -24.06 5.10 2.10
C LEU A 186 -24.47 5.69 3.44
N ILE A 187 -24.36 4.93 4.53
CA ILE A 187 -24.64 5.39 5.89
C ILE A 187 -23.70 6.55 6.24
N ALA A 188 -22.40 6.41 5.97
CA ALA A 188 -21.44 7.45 6.28
C ALA A 188 -21.68 8.76 5.50
N GLY A 189 -22.15 8.65 4.26
CA GLY A 189 -22.60 9.78 3.47
C GLY A 189 -23.94 10.35 3.92
N ALA A 190 -24.85 9.53 4.44
CA ALA A 190 -26.21 9.93 4.82
C ALA A 190 -26.29 10.63 6.19
N VAL A 191 -25.40 10.30 7.14
CA VAL A 191 -25.36 10.89 8.48
C VAL A 191 -25.36 12.43 8.49
N PRO A 192 -24.49 13.15 7.73
CA PRO A 192 -24.53 14.61 7.72
C PRO A 192 -25.84 15.18 7.17
N PHE A 193 -26.44 14.54 6.16
CA PHE A 193 -27.76 14.95 5.66
C PHE A 193 -28.86 14.73 6.71
N LEU A 194 -28.81 13.60 7.43
CA LEU A 194 -29.77 13.31 8.49
C LEU A 194 -29.69 14.34 9.63
N ILE A 195 -28.47 14.75 10.02
CA ILE A 195 -28.24 15.81 11.01
C ILE A 195 -28.86 17.12 10.50
N LEU A 196 -28.56 17.52 9.26
CA LEU A 196 -29.03 18.78 8.68
C LEU A 196 -30.56 18.82 8.57
N PHE A 197 -31.20 17.74 8.10
CA PHE A 197 -32.65 17.62 8.05
C PHE A 197 -33.28 17.64 9.46
N GLY A 198 -32.67 16.94 10.43
CA GLY A 198 -33.15 16.91 11.80
C GLY A 198 -33.12 18.28 12.47
N PHE A 199 -32.01 19.01 12.34
CA PHE A 199 -31.86 20.36 12.89
C PHE A 199 -32.76 21.38 12.17
N THR A 200 -32.93 21.26 10.87
CA THR A 200 -33.88 22.11 10.12
C THR A 200 -35.32 21.92 10.62
N ALA A 201 -35.76 20.67 10.82
CA ALA A 201 -37.09 20.38 11.37
C ALA A 201 -37.24 20.93 12.80
N LEU A 202 -36.20 20.80 13.63
CA LEU A 202 -36.17 21.36 14.98
C LEU A 202 -36.29 22.89 14.97
N GLN A 203 -35.58 23.57 14.07
CA GLN A 203 -35.63 25.03 13.93
C GLN A 203 -37.03 25.51 13.52
N ILE A 204 -37.70 24.80 12.59
CA ILE A 204 -39.09 25.08 12.21
C ILE A 204 -40.01 24.94 13.42
N LEU A 205 -39.83 23.90 14.24
CA LEU A 205 -40.64 23.67 15.44
C LEU A 205 -40.43 24.77 16.50
N ILE A 206 -39.16 25.15 16.75
CA ILE A 206 -38.81 26.25 17.68
C ILE A 206 -39.45 27.56 17.22
N HIS A 207 -39.42 27.84 15.92
CA HIS A 207 -40.02 29.04 15.35
C HIS A 207 -41.54 29.10 15.55
N GLN A 208 -42.22 27.96 15.41
CA GLN A 208 -43.67 27.87 15.60
C GLN A 208 -44.09 27.98 17.06
N MET A 209 -43.33 27.36 17.97
CA MET A 209 -43.69 27.27 19.40
C MET A 209 -43.23 28.47 20.23
N THR A 210 -42.20 29.19 19.78
CA THR A 210 -41.53 30.20 20.60
C THR A 210 -41.53 31.55 19.88
N ARG A 211 -42.21 32.55 20.47
CA ARG A 211 -42.17 33.94 20.00
C ARG A 211 -41.20 34.76 20.84
N GLY A 212 -40.55 35.74 20.22
CA GLY A 212 -39.67 36.69 20.90
C GLY A 212 -38.21 36.23 21.03
N THR A 213 -37.48 36.84 21.97
CA THR A 213 -36.02 36.69 22.14
C THR A 213 -35.57 35.26 22.44
N ALA A 214 -36.41 34.47 23.10
CA ALA A 214 -36.12 33.05 23.35
C ALA A 214 -35.91 32.26 22.05
N SER A 215 -36.68 32.57 21.00
CA SER A 215 -36.55 31.94 19.68
C SER A 215 -35.17 32.16 19.06
N ILE A 216 -34.64 33.38 19.18
CA ILE A 216 -33.32 33.76 18.64
C ILE A 216 -32.20 32.99 19.36
N ILE A 217 -32.29 32.88 20.69
CA ILE A 217 -31.31 32.15 21.51
C ILE A 217 -31.32 30.66 21.16
N LEU A 218 -32.50 30.06 21.09
CA LEU A 218 -32.67 28.64 20.75
C LEU A 218 -32.20 28.33 19.32
N MET A 219 -32.51 29.20 18.34
CA MET A 219 -32.01 29.05 16.98
C MET A 219 -30.47 29.12 16.94
N SER A 220 -29.87 30.12 17.59
CA SER A 220 -28.42 30.27 17.63
C SER A 220 -27.73 29.06 18.27
N ALA A 221 -28.27 28.56 19.38
CA ALA A 221 -27.74 27.37 20.04
C ALA A 221 -27.84 26.12 19.14
N SER A 222 -28.95 25.94 18.41
CA SER A 222 -29.13 24.78 17.53
C SER A 222 -28.10 24.75 16.39
N VAL A 223 -27.79 25.89 15.78
CA VAL A 223 -26.77 25.99 14.70
C VAL A 223 -25.38 25.65 15.24
N LEU A 224 -25.03 26.11 16.44
CA LEU A 224 -23.74 25.78 17.05
C LEU A 224 -23.59 24.28 17.31
N ILE A 225 -24.66 23.63 17.78
CA ILE A 225 -24.65 22.18 18.02
C ILE A 225 -24.55 21.42 16.69
N GLU A 226 -25.30 21.83 15.67
CA GLU A 226 -25.23 21.23 14.33
C GLU A 226 -23.81 21.27 13.77
N TYR A 227 -23.17 22.45 13.80
CA TYR A 227 -21.79 22.62 13.32
C TYR A 227 -20.80 21.76 14.11
N SER A 228 -20.97 21.67 15.42
CA SER A 228 -20.13 20.83 16.29
C SER A 228 -20.27 19.34 15.96
N LEU A 229 -21.50 18.87 15.69
CA LEU A 229 -21.77 17.48 15.32
C LEU A 229 -21.13 17.12 13.97
N ILE A 230 -21.23 18.01 12.98
CA ILE A 230 -20.59 17.82 11.67
C ILE A 230 -19.06 17.77 11.82
N GLY A 231 -18.49 18.67 12.63
CA GLY A 231 -17.05 18.69 12.92
C GLY A 231 -16.57 17.40 13.60
N ALA A 232 -17.29 16.93 14.62
CA ALA A 232 -16.98 15.69 15.32
C ALA A 232 -17.08 14.46 14.39
N TRP A 233 -18.08 14.43 13.51
CA TRP A 233 -18.23 13.36 12.51
C TRP A 233 -17.09 13.35 11.50
N HIS A 234 -16.69 14.52 10.99
CA HIS A 234 -15.56 14.63 10.07
C HIS A 234 -14.24 14.17 10.72
N PHE A 235 -14.02 14.49 12.00
CA PHE A 235 -12.88 14.00 12.76
C PHE A 235 -12.94 12.49 13.02
N LEU A 236 -14.13 11.89 13.13
CA LEU A 236 -14.29 10.45 13.33
C LEU A 236 -14.01 9.63 12.05
N ILE A 237 -14.26 10.21 10.88
CA ILE A 237 -14.06 9.55 9.58
C ILE A 237 -12.64 9.67 9.05
N ASN A 238 -11.94 10.78 9.35
CA ASN A 238 -10.57 11.04 8.90
C ASN A 238 -9.53 10.54 9.90
#